data_AF-A0A929DZV0-F1
#
_entry.id   AF-A0A929DZV0-F1
#
_cell.length_a   1.000
_cell.length_b   1.000
_cell.length_c   1.000
_cell.angle_alpha   90.00
_cell.angle_beta   90.00
_cell.angle_gamma   90.00
#
_symmetry.space_group_name_H-M   'P 1'
#
loop_
_entity.id
_entity.type
_entity.pdbx_description
1 polymer ?
#
loop_
_entity_poly.entity_id
_entity_poly.type
_entity_poly.pdbx_seq_one_letter_code
_entity_poly.pdbx_strand_id
1 'polypeptide(L)' 'MKKIIRIGALISRGGTNLQAIIDACESGRIDGKMVFVGSDNPEARGL' A
#
# COMPACT_ATOMS: atom_id res chain seq x y z
N MET A 1 -16.56 12.44 12.10
CA MET A 1 -15.24 11.77 11.99
C MET A 1 -14.99 11.43 10.53
N LYS A 2 -13.79 11.74 9.99
CA LYS A 2 -13.44 11.40 8.60
C LYS A 2 -13.28 9.87 8.49
N LYS A 3 -13.90 9.24 7.48
CA LYS A 3 -13.87 7.78 7.32
C LYS A 3 -12.57 7.38 6.61
N ILE A 4 -11.69 6.68 7.32
CA ILE A 4 -10.44 6.15 6.76
C ILE A 4 -10.74 4.87 5.97
N ILE A 5 -10.29 4.83 4.71
CA ILE A 5 -10.41 3.66 3.84
C ILE A 5 -9.34 2.64 4.24
N ARG A 6 -9.73 1.38 4.42
CA ARG A 6 -8.78 0.28 4.65
C ARG A 6 -8.34 -0.25 3.28
N ILE A 7 -7.04 -0.19 3.01
CA ILE A 7 -6.47 -0.55 1.71
C ILE A 7 -5.67 -1.85 1.85
N GLY A 8 -5.91 -2.78 0.95
CA GLY A 8 -5.10 -3.99 0.76
C GLY A 8 -4.47 -3.96 -0.63
N ALA A 9 -3.20 -4.37 -0.74
CA ALA A 9 -2.46 -4.36 -2.01
C ALA A 9 -1.88 -5.75 -2.32
N LEU A 10 -1.88 -6.11 -3.60
CA LEU A 10 -1.14 -7.25 -4.12
C LEU A 10 -0.04 -6.74 -5.05
N ILE A 11 1.19 -7.19 -4.85
CA ILE A 11 2.35 -6.79 -5.65
C ILE A 11 3.07 -8.03 -6.19
N SER A 12 3.81 -7.88 -7.29
CA SER A 12 4.58 -9.00 -7.87
C SER A 12 6.09 -8.73 -7.91
N ARG A 13 6.53 -7.47 -7.75
CA ARG A 13 7.94 -7.04 -7.91
C ARG A 13 8.31 -5.94 -6.91
N GLY A 14 8.97 -4.87 -7.35
CA GLY A 14 9.65 -3.89 -6.49
C GLY A 14 8.75 -2.88 -5.75
N GLY A 15 7.43 -2.90 -5.93
CA GLY A 15 6.51 -2.14 -5.06
C GLY A 15 6.58 -0.61 -5.14
N THR A 16 7.19 0.01 -6.14
CA THR A 16 7.31 1.49 -6.20
C THR A 16 5.95 2.21 -6.17
N ASN A 17 4.93 1.66 -6.83
CA ASN A 17 3.56 2.18 -6.75
C ASN A 17 2.93 1.96 -5.37
N LEU A 18 3.24 0.85 -4.70
CA LEU A 18 2.80 0.62 -3.32
C LEU A 18 3.40 1.67 -2.40
N GLN A 19 4.70 1.95 -2.53
CA GLN A 19 5.37 3.01 -1.76
C GLN A 19 4.70 4.37 -2.00
N ALA A 20 4.43 4.74 -3.25
CA ALA A 20 3.73 5.99 -3.56
C ALA A 20 2.34 6.10 -2.91
N ILE A 21 1.60 4.99 -2.82
CA ILE A 21 0.29 4.93 -2.14
C ILE A 21 0.46 5.07 -0.62
N ILE A 22 1.47 4.42 -0.04
CA ILE A 22 1.81 4.56 1.40
C ILE A 22 2.13 6.02 1.70
N ASP A 23 3.03 6.63 0.94
CA ASP A 23 3.43 8.03 1.09
C ASP A 23 2.23 8.99 0.96
N ALA A 24 1.30 8.68 0.05
CA ALA A 24 0.07 9.45 -0.13
C ALA A 24 -0.89 9.31 1.07
N CYS A 25 -0.94 8.15 1.71
CA CYS A 25 -1.70 7.96 2.96
C CYS A 25 -1.04 8.71 4.13
N GLU A 26 0.29 8.60 4.29
CA GLU A 26 1.04 9.25 5.36
C GLU A 26 1.03 10.78 5.26
N SER A 27 1.09 11.31 4.04
CA SER A 27 0.96 12.75 3.77
C SER A 27 -0.47 13.28 3.85
N GLY A 28 -1.46 12.42 4.10
CA GLY A 28 -2.88 12.81 4.18
C GLY A 28 -3.49 13.19 2.83
N ARG A 29 -2.84 12.89 1.71
CA ARG A 29 -3.39 13.05 0.35
C ARG A 29 -4.45 12.01 0.04
N ILE A 30 -4.34 10.84 0.65
CA ILE A 30 -5.35 9.77 0.65
C ILE A 30 -5.82 9.59 2.09
N ASP A 31 -7.13 9.71 2.33
CA ASP A 31 -7.75 9.36 3.62
C ASP A 31 -7.82 7.83 3.79
N GLY A 32 -6.65 7.19 3.77
CA GLY A 32 -6.50 5.74 3.69
C GLY A 32 -5.48 5.20 4.67
N LYS A 33 -5.58 3.91 4.96
CA LYS A 33 -4.61 3.17 5.75
C LYS A 33 -4.31 1.85 5.06
N MET A 34 -3.06 1.61 4.73
CA MET A 34 -2.61 0.27 4.34
C MET A 34 -2.76 -0.68 5.51
N VAL A 35 -3.53 -1.76 5.31
CA VAL A 35 -3.77 -2.79 6.33
C VAL A 35 -3.27 -4.16 5.93
N PHE A 36 -2.91 -4.36 4.66
CA PHE A 36 -2.42 -5.63 4.13
C PHE A 36 -1.63 -5.42 2.84
N VAL A 37 -0.52 -6.14 2.69
CA VAL A 37 0.21 -6.29 1.43
C VAL A 37 0.49 -7.78 1.25
N GLY A 38 0.27 -8.30 0.03
CA GLY A 38 0.54 -9.69 -0.31
C GLY A 38 1.21 -9.84 -1.67
N SER A 39 1.83 -10.99 -1.89
CA SER A 39 2.38 -11.40 -3.19
C SER A 39 2.30 -12.90 -3.35
N ASP A 40 2.14 -13.32 -4.60
CA ASP A 40 2.33 -14.70 -5.06
C ASP A 40 3.79 -14.99 -5.49
N ASN A 41 4.63 -13.96 -5.56
CA ASN A 41 6.05 -14.08 -5.89
C ASN A 41 6.92 -14.01 -4.61
N PRO A 42 7.62 -15.09 -4.21
CA PRO A 42 8.49 -15.08 -3.04
C PRO A 42 9.68 -14.11 -3.16
N GLU A 43 10.04 -13.71 -4.39
CA GLU A 43 11.13 -12.77 -4.69
C GLU A 43 10.65 -11.30 -4.80
N ALA A 44 9.41 -11.00 -4.39
CA ALA A 44 8.86 -9.66 -4.45
C ALA A 44 9.58 -8.71 -3.46
N ARG A 45 10.56 -7.95 -3.96
CA ARG A 45 11.33 -6.98 -3.16
C ARG A 45 10.54 -5.83 -2.53
N GLY A 46 9.29 -5.64 -2.96
CA GLY A 46 8.42 -4.58 -2.44
C GLY A 46 7.58 -5.00 -1.22
N LEU A 47 7.72 -6.24 -0.76
CA LEU A 47 7.20 -6.76 0.51
C LEU A 47 8.32 -6.76 1.55
#